data_AF-A0A7Z8E192-F1
#
_entry.id   AF-A0A7Z8E192-F1
#
_cell.length_a   1.000
_cell.length_b   1.000
_cell.length_c   1.000
_cell.angle_alpha   90.00
_cell.angle_beta   90.00
_cell.angle_gamma   90.00
#
_symmetry.space_group_name_H-M   'P 1'
#
loop_
_entity.id
_entity.type
_entity.pdbx_description
1 polymer ?
#
loop_
_entity_poly.entity_id
_entity_poly.type
_entity_poly.pdbx_seq_one_letter_code
_entity_poly.pdbx_strand_id
1 'polypeptide(L)'
;ISGIIGVLILFYLAPDIAVITLGQKEGKGGWTVPEITWIIRIISIVVVFIPLLATWRGVFQGYQSMGPTAVSEVTEQLARIIFIIIGSYLVLNVFHGTYLQANGVATFAAAVGAIAGLFTIWHYWKKRKPHIQ
;
A
#
# COMPACT_ATOMS: atom_id res chain seq x y z
N ILE A 1 7.33 -13.07 -9.55
CA ILE A 1 6.62 -13.28 -10.84
C ILE A 1 5.12 -13.06 -10.65
N SER A 2 4.45 -13.78 -9.74
CA SER A 2 3.01 -13.61 -9.46
C SER A 2 2.59 -12.17 -9.10
N GLY A 3 3.35 -11.48 -8.25
CA GLY A 3 3.06 -10.09 -7.86
C GLY A 3 3.07 -9.10 -9.02
N ILE A 4 4.07 -9.19 -9.91
CA ILE A 4 4.19 -8.29 -11.08
C ILE A 4 3.06 -8.57 -12.08
N ILE A 5 2.70 -9.84 -12.29
CA ILE A 5 1.58 -10.21 -13.15
C ILE A 5 0.27 -9.63 -12.60
N GLY A 6 0.03 -9.75 -11.29
CA GLY A 6 -1.15 -9.17 -10.65
C GLY A 6 -1.24 -7.65 -10.81
N VAL A 7 -0.11 -6.96 -10.72
CA VAL A 7 -0.02 -5.50 -10.92
C VAL A 7 -0.37 -5.12 -12.35
N LEU A 8 0.19 -5.83 -13.34
CA LEU A 8 -0.09 -5.57 -14.75
C LEU A 8 -1.57 -5.82 -15.06
N ILE A 9 -2.14 -6.92 -14.59
CA ILE A 9 -3.57 -7.23 -14.76
C ILE A 9 -4.42 -6.12 -14.16
N LEU A 10 -4.16 -5.73 -12.91
CA LEU A 10 -4.95 -4.71 -12.23
C LEU A 10 -4.77 -3.31 -12.85
N PHE A 11 -3.58 -2.98 -13.36
CA PHE A 11 -3.31 -1.71 -14.03
C PHE A 11 -4.06 -1.59 -15.36
N TYR A 12 -4.09 -2.66 -16.16
CA TYR A 12 -4.79 -2.67 -17.44
C TYR A 12 -6.31 -2.81 -17.29
N LEU A 13 -6.78 -3.55 -16.27
CA LEU A 13 -8.21 -3.73 -15.98
C LEU A 13 -8.81 -2.57 -15.15
N ALA A 14 -7.98 -1.63 -14.68
CA ALA A 14 -8.40 -0.45 -13.93
C ALA A 14 -9.60 0.32 -14.53
N PRO A 15 -9.65 0.64 -15.85
CA PRO A 15 -10.81 1.33 -16.44
C PRO A 15 -12.10 0.50 -16.35
N ASP A 16 -12.03 -0.80 -16.60
CA ASP A 16 -13.21 -1.68 -16.54
C ASP A 16 -13.72 -1.81 -15.10
N ILE A 17 -12.80 -1.95 -14.14
CA ILE A 17 -13.12 -1.96 -12.71
C ILE A 17 -13.76 -0.62 -12.30
N ALA A 18 -13.25 0.51 -12.79
CA ALA A 18 -13.79 1.83 -12.48
C ALA A 18 -15.23 2.00 -13.00
N VAL A 19 -15.53 1.53 -14.22
CA VAL A 19 -16.88 1.57 -14.81
C VAL A 19 -17.85 0.70 -14.00
N ILE A 20 -17.43 -0.50 -13.59
CA ILE A 20 -18.24 -1.40 -12.76
C ILE A 20 -18.50 -0.78 -11.38
N THR A 21 -17.48 -0.16 -10.78
CA THR A 21 -17.56 0.44 -9.43
C THR A 21 -18.53 1.62 -9.37
N LEU A 22 -18.68 2.39 -10.46
CA LEU A 22 -19.56 3.56 -10.51
C LEU A 22 -21.02 3.27 -10.86
N GLY A 23 -21.37 2.01 -11.12
CA GLY A 23 -22.75 1.52 -11.14
C GLY A 23 -23.80 2.53 -11.65
N GLN A 24 -23.67 2.98 -12.90
CA GLN A 24 -24.65 3.83 -13.62
C GLN A 24 -25.24 5.05 -12.89
N LYS A 25 -24.58 5.64 -11.88
CA LYS A 25 -25.07 6.88 -11.27
C LYS A 25 -23.99 7.97 -11.26
N GLU A 26 -23.99 8.76 -12.33
CA GLU A 26 -23.47 10.12 -12.29
C GLU A 26 -24.38 11.00 -11.42
N GLY A 27 -24.20 10.90 -10.11
CA GLY A 27 -24.73 11.89 -9.17
C GLY A 27 -23.82 13.11 -9.17
N LYS A 28 -24.38 14.31 -9.30
CA LYS A 28 -23.66 15.58 -9.14
C LYS A 28 -22.89 15.58 -7.80
N GLY A 29 -21.57 15.42 -7.85
CA GLY A 29 -20.67 15.37 -6.68
C GLY A 29 -19.98 14.03 -6.39
N GLY A 30 -20.20 12.98 -7.20
CA GLY A 30 -19.49 11.70 -7.08
C GLY A 30 -18.14 11.67 -7.82
N TRP A 31 -17.31 10.67 -7.49
CA TRP A 31 -16.08 10.36 -8.24
C TRP A 31 -16.40 9.97 -9.69
N THR A 32 -15.57 10.40 -10.63
CA THR A 32 -15.71 10.07 -12.05
C THR A 32 -14.91 8.82 -12.43
N VAL A 33 -15.25 8.18 -13.56
CA VAL A 33 -14.53 7.00 -14.06
C VAL A 33 -13.02 7.27 -14.23
N PRO A 34 -12.58 8.41 -14.81
CA PRO A 34 -11.16 8.72 -14.92
C PRO A 34 -10.46 8.84 -13.56
N GLU A 35 -11.13 9.42 -12.56
CA GLU A 35 -10.58 9.61 -11.21
C GLU A 35 -10.36 8.28 -10.49
N ILE A 36 -11.36 7.39 -10.51
CA ILE A 36 -11.24 6.05 -9.92
C ILE A 36 -10.19 5.24 -10.67
N THR A 37 -10.17 5.30 -12.00
CA THR A 37 -9.15 4.64 -12.82
C THR A 37 -7.75 5.09 -12.41
N TRP A 38 -7.56 6.39 -12.19
CA TRP A 38 -6.29 6.94 -11.74
C TRP A 38 -5.88 6.40 -10.36
N ILE A 39 -6.81 6.36 -9.39
CA ILE A 39 -6.56 5.79 -8.06
C ILE A 39 -6.19 4.31 -8.15
N ILE A 40 -6.93 3.51 -8.92
CA ILE A 40 -6.68 2.07 -9.07
C ILE A 40 -5.29 1.83 -9.70
N ARG A 41 -4.89 2.64 -10.69
CA ARG A 41 -3.55 2.55 -11.28
C ARG A 41 -2.46 2.83 -10.24
N ILE A 42 -2.64 3.80 -9.36
CA ILE A 42 -1.69 4.05 -8.25
C ILE A 42 -1.64 2.84 -7.31
N ILE A 43 -2.79 2.33 -6.87
CA ILE A 43 -2.87 1.14 -6.01
C ILE A 43 -2.11 -0.02 -6.64
N SER A 44 -2.29 -0.26 -7.93
CA SER A 44 -1.66 -1.38 -8.64
C SER A 44 -0.14 -1.40 -8.44
N ILE A 45 0.53 -0.25 -8.58
CA ILE A 45 1.99 -0.14 -8.47
C ILE A 45 2.42 -0.38 -7.02
N VAL A 46 1.64 0.13 -6.06
CA VAL A 46 1.92 0.04 -4.63
C VAL A 46 1.78 -1.39 -4.09
N VAL A 47 0.88 -2.20 -4.66
CA VAL A 47 0.63 -3.58 -4.20
C VAL A 47 1.82 -4.53 -4.46
N VAL A 48 2.80 -4.15 -5.29
CA VAL A 48 4.07 -4.91 -5.49
C VAL A 48 4.77 -5.24 -4.17
N PHE A 49 4.72 -4.34 -3.18
CA PHE A 49 5.42 -4.53 -1.91
C PHE A 49 4.77 -5.58 -1.01
N ILE A 50 3.48 -5.89 -1.22
CA ILE A 50 2.71 -6.80 -0.35
C ILE A 50 3.22 -8.25 -0.45
N PRO A 51 3.41 -8.85 -1.65
CA PRO A 51 4.00 -10.19 -1.76
C PRO A 51 5.39 -10.32 -1.14
N LEU A 52 6.21 -9.27 -1.20
CA LEU A 52 7.54 -9.26 -0.59
C LEU A 52 7.44 -9.35 0.93
N LEU A 53 6.56 -8.54 1.54
CA LEU A 53 6.30 -8.60 2.98
C LEU A 53 5.73 -9.93 3.42
N ALA A 54 4.72 -10.44 2.71
CA ALA A 54 4.08 -11.71 3.02
C ALA A 54 5.10 -12.86 2.98
N THR A 55 6.03 -12.85 2.02
CA THR A 55 7.11 -13.84 1.91
C THR A 55 8.00 -13.81 3.14
N TRP A 56 8.54 -12.64 3.50
CA TRP A 56 9.46 -12.51 4.63
C TRP A 56 8.80 -12.82 5.97
N ARG A 57 7.56 -12.33 6.18
CA ARG A 57 6.76 -12.66 7.36
C ARG A 57 6.49 -14.16 7.43
N GLY A 58 6.16 -14.79 6.30
CA GLY A 58 5.95 -16.24 6.19
C GLY A 58 7.18 -17.05 6.57
N VAL A 59 8.39 -16.62 6.19
CA VAL A 59 9.65 -17.27 6.61
C VAL A 59 9.81 -17.22 8.13
N PHE A 60 9.66 -16.04 8.75
CA PHE A 60 9.76 -15.91 10.21
C PHE A 60 8.66 -16.67 10.97
N GLN A 61 7.43 -16.65 10.46
CA GLN A 61 6.32 -17.43 11.03
C GLN A 61 6.58 -18.94 10.89
N GLY A 62 7.18 -19.40 9.79
CA GLY A 62 7.57 -20.80 9.58
C GLY A 62 8.61 -21.29 10.59
N TYR A 63 9.54 -20.44 11.01
CA TYR A 63 10.48 -20.70 12.10
C TYR A 63 9.89 -20.50 13.51
N GLN A 64 8.55 -20.44 13.65
CA GLN A 64 7.86 -20.17 14.92
C GLN A 64 8.29 -18.84 15.59
N SER A 65 8.85 -17.91 14.82
CA SER A 65 9.35 -16.62 15.31
C SER A 65 8.39 -15.49 14.92
N MET A 66 7.32 -15.34 15.70
CA MET A 66 6.31 -14.29 15.44
C MET A 66 6.71 -12.89 15.92
N GLY A 67 7.71 -12.79 16.83
CA GLY A 67 8.15 -11.49 17.37
C GLY A 67 8.57 -10.47 16.30
N PRO A 68 9.48 -10.81 15.36
CA PRO A 68 9.86 -9.91 14.27
C PRO A 68 8.69 -9.55 13.34
N THR A 69 7.77 -10.49 13.10
CA THR A 69 6.59 -10.28 12.25
C THR A 69 5.61 -9.30 12.88
N ALA A 70 5.28 -9.47 14.15
CA ALA A 70 4.36 -8.58 14.86
C ALA A 70 4.90 -7.14 14.93
N VAL A 71 6.21 -6.97 15.18
CA VAL A 71 6.84 -5.65 15.18
C VAL A 71 6.80 -4.99 13.79
N SER A 72 6.99 -5.78 12.73
CA SER A 72 6.89 -5.29 11.35
C SER A 72 5.49 -4.82 10.99
N GLU A 73 4.46 -5.57 11.41
CA GLU A 73 3.06 -5.19 11.20
C GLU A 73 2.72 -3.90 11.94
N VAL A 74 3.06 -3.80 13.23
CA VAL A 74 2.79 -2.56 13.98
C VAL A 74 3.52 -1.36 13.36
N THR A 75 4.77 -1.56 12.92
CA THR A 75 5.56 -0.49 12.30
C THR A 75 5.01 -0.06 10.94
N GLU A 76 4.65 -1.02 10.07
CA GLU A 76 3.99 -0.73 8.79
C GLU A 76 2.72 0.08 9.01
N GLN A 77 1.87 -0.36 9.94
CA GLN A 77 0.57 0.22 10.19
C GLN A 77 0.71 1.63 10.75
N LEU A 78 1.65 1.84 11.68
CA LEU A 78 1.93 3.17 12.22
C LEU A 78 2.44 4.13 11.15
N ALA A 79 3.42 3.70 10.35
CA ALA A 79 3.96 4.51 9.26
C ALA A 79 2.87 4.87 8.23
N ARG A 80 1.99 3.93 7.89
CA ARG A 80 0.87 4.13 6.96
C ARG A 80 -0.11 5.18 7.49
N ILE A 81 -0.56 5.05 8.75
CA ILE A 81 -1.51 5.99 9.36
C ILE A 81 -0.92 7.40 9.42
N ILE A 82 0.32 7.53 9.89
CA ILE A 82 1.02 8.81 9.96
C ILE A 82 1.09 9.46 8.57
N PHE A 83 1.46 8.69 7.54
CA PHE A 83 1.60 9.22 6.19
C PHE A 83 0.25 9.58 5.55
N ILE A 84 -0.81 8.81 5.80
CA ILE A 84 -2.17 9.17 5.35
C ILE A 84 -2.59 10.51 5.95
N ILE A 85 -2.46 10.66 7.27
CA ILE A 85 -2.93 11.86 7.98
C ILE A 85 -2.10 13.08 7.55
N ILE A 86 -0.77 12.99 7.65
CA ILE A 86 0.11 14.11 7.31
C ILE A 86 0.03 14.42 5.81
N GLY A 87 0.12 13.40 4.96
CA GLY A 87 0.10 13.57 3.51
C GLY A 87 -1.21 14.20 3.02
N SER A 88 -2.36 13.68 3.46
CA SER A 88 -3.66 14.24 3.09
C SER A 88 -3.86 15.65 3.65
N TYR A 89 -3.43 15.89 4.90
CA TYR A 89 -3.51 17.22 5.51
C TYR A 89 -2.69 18.25 4.73
N LEU A 90 -1.45 17.92 4.37
CA LEU A 90 -0.58 18.79 3.60
C LEU A 90 -1.18 19.09 2.22
N VAL A 91 -1.70 18.07 1.52
CA VAL A 91 -2.32 18.28 0.20
C VAL A 91 -3.50 19.23 0.29
N LEU A 92 -4.42 19.01 1.24
CA LEU A 92 -5.66 19.78 1.32
C LEU A 92 -5.47 21.18 1.92
N ASN A 93 -4.67 21.31 3.00
CA ASN A 93 -4.59 22.54 3.79
C ASN A 93 -3.38 23.42 3.46
N VAL A 94 -2.30 22.85 2.91
CA VAL A 94 -1.08 23.61 2.60
C VAL A 94 -0.97 23.84 1.10
N PHE A 95 -1.09 22.77 0.32
CA PHE A 95 -0.96 22.83 -1.14
C PHE A 95 -2.25 23.20 -1.86
N HIS A 96 -3.39 23.31 -1.13
CA HIS A 96 -4.71 23.59 -1.69
C HIS A 96 -5.08 22.67 -2.87
N GLY A 97 -4.61 21.42 -2.80
CA GLY A 97 -4.83 20.40 -3.80
C GLY A 97 -6.25 19.83 -3.76
N THR A 98 -6.59 19.03 -4.75
CA THR A 98 -7.92 18.41 -4.84
C THR A 98 -8.05 17.19 -3.93
N TYR A 99 -9.29 16.81 -3.61
CA TYR A 99 -9.58 15.55 -2.90
C TYR A 99 -9.02 14.32 -3.64
N LEU A 100 -8.98 14.36 -4.98
CA LEU A 100 -8.34 13.32 -5.80
C LEU A 100 -6.84 13.20 -5.49
N GLN A 101 -6.13 14.33 -5.46
CA GLN A 101 -4.70 14.34 -5.16
C GLN A 101 -4.42 13.85 -3.74
N ALA A 102 -5.24 14.27 -2.77
CA ALA A 102 -5.13 13.82 -1.39
C ALA A 102 -5.34 12.30 -1.28
N ASN A 103 -6.33 11.76 -1.99
CA ASN A 103 -6.59 10.32 -2.04
C ASN A 103 -5.44 9.54 -2.71
N GLY A 104 -4.83 10.11 -3.77
CA GLY A 104 -3.63 9.54 -4.40
C GLY A 104 -2.45 9.45 -3.43
N VAL A 105 -2.21 10.50 -2.64
CA VAL A 105 -1.16 10.50 -1.60
C VAL A 105 -1.47 9.51 -0.48
N ALA A 106 -2.72 9.47 -0.01
CA ALA A 106 -3.16 8.51 1.00
C ALA A 106 -3.00 7.06 0.52
N THR A 107 -3.28 6.80 -0.75
CA THR A 107 -3.08 5.50 -1.38
C THR A 107 -1.60 5.11 -1.39
N PHE A 108 -0.72 6.06 -1.71
CA PHE A 108 0.73 5.85 -1.72
C PHE A 108 1.30 5.55 -0.33
N ALA A 109 0.60 5.94 0.75
CA ALA A 109 0.98 5.60 2.12
C ALA A 109 1.16 4.09 2.35
N ALA A 110 0.45 3.26 1.58
CA ALA A 110 0.59 1.81 1.64
C ALA A 110 2.00 1.34 1.22
N ALA A 111 2.62 2.00 0.23
CA ALA A 111 4.00 1.71 -0.16
C ALA A 111 4.98 2.12 0.95
N VAL A 112 4.78 3.31 1.52
CA VAL A 112 5.64 3.83 2.61
C VAL A 112 5.58 2.91 3.83
N GLY A 113 4.37 2.54 4.25
CA GLY A 113 4.17 1.57 5.32
C GLY A 113 4.86 0.24 5.00
N ALA A 114 4.68 -0.27 3.77
CA ALA A 114 5.26 -1.54 3.39
C ALA A 114 6.80 -1.53 3.41
N ILE A 115 7.42 -0.43 2.97
CA ILE A 115 8.87 -0.22 3.04
C ILE A 115 9.35 -0.18 4.50
N ALA A 116 8.64 0.53 5.39
CA ALA A 116 8.96 0.55 6.81
C ALA A 116 8.86 -0.85 7.44
N GLY A 117 7.82 -1.61 7.08
CA GLY A 117 7.64 -3.01 7.48
C GLY A 117 8.77 -3.92 6.97
N LEU A 118 9.22 -3.74 5.73
CA LEU A 118 10.33 -4.53 5.17
C LEU A 118 11.65 -4.19 5.86
N PHE A 119 11.89 -2.90 6.12
CA PHE A 119 13.10 -2.42 6.77
C PHE A 119 13.22 -2.98 8.19
N THR A 120 12.13 -3.00 8.95
CA THR A 120 12.12 -3.60 10.29
C THR A 120 12.48 -5.08 10.26
N ILE A 121 11.84 -5.87 9.38
CA ILE A 121 12.16 -7.29 9.23
C ILE A 121 13.63 -7.49 8.84
N TRP A 122 14.11 -6.73 7.85
CA TRP A 122 15.50 -6.82 7.39
C TRP A 122 16.50 -6.50 8.49
N HIS A 123 16.23 -5.48 9.31
CA HIS A 123 17.05 -5.12 10.45
C HIS A 123 17.07 -6.23 11.52
N TYR A 124 15.92 -6.84 11.83
CA TYR A 124 15.85 -7.99 12.74
C TYR A 124 16.58 -9.22 12.18
N TRP A 125 16.48 -9.47 10.87
CA TRP A 125 17.20 -10.55 10.19
C TRP A 125 18.71 -10.37 10.32
N LYS A 126 19.23 -9.15 10.07
CA LYS A 126 20.66 -8.86 10.20
C LYS A 126 21.17 -9.04 11.63
N LYS A 127 20.37 -8.68 12.64
CA LYS A 127 20.72 -8.86 14.06
C LYS A 127 20.61 -10.30 14.55
N ARG A 128 19.67 -11.09 14.02
CA ARG A 128 19.42 -12.48 14.45
C ARG A 128 20.15 -13.54 13.60
N LYS A 129 20.70 -13.19 12.44
CA LYS A 129 21.56 -14.07 11.63
C LYS A 129 22.65 -14.84 12.41
N PRO A 130 23.28 -14.30 13.48
CA PRO A 130 24.28 -15.05 14.25
C PRO A 130 23.70 -16.12 15.18
N HIS A 131 22.38 -16.14 15.43
CA HIS A 131 21.74 -16.98 16.46
C HIS A 131 20.68 -17.96 15.88
N ILE A 132 20.50 -17.97 14.56
CA ILE A 132 19.63 -18.92 13.86
C ILE A 132 20.57 -19.84 13.08
N GLN A 133 20.97 -20.95 13.73
CA GLN A 133 21.56 -22.13 13.10
C GLN A 133 20.47 -23.19 12.97
#